data_AF-C6JSC6-F1
#
_entry.id   AF-C6JSC6-F1
#
_cell.length_a   1.000
_cell.length_b   1.000
_cell.length_c   1.000
_cell.angle_alpha   90.00
_cell.angle_beta   90.00
_cell.angle_gamma   90.00
#
_symmetry.space_group_name_H-M   'P 1'
#
loop_
_entity.id
_entity.type
_entity.pdbx_description
1 polymer ?
#
loop_
_entity_poly.entity_id
_entity_poly.type
_entity_poly.pdbx_seq_one_letter_code
_entity_poly.pdbx_strand_id
1 'polypeptide(L)'
;CPFAKEVWFMLLNPIGLAILMPLRDEVLGAWWLRQRRCLDRAARQSFDSIILLFAWSIWKERNERTFQGTSRTVRQVFNKVVEEAVDWVAA
;
A
#
# COMPACT_ATOMS: atom_id res chain seq x y z
N CYS A 1 7.69 9.67 -2.63
CA CYS A 1 7.02 10.93 -3.05
C CYS A 1 5.84 11.21 -2.12
N PRO A 2 5.41 12.48 -1.98
CA PRO A 2 4.27 12.87 -1.12
C PRO A 2 2.98 12.11 -1.45
N PHE A 3 2.65 12.01 -2.75
CA PHE A 3 1.46 11.27 -3.21
C PHE A 3 1.40 9.82 -2.68
N ALA A 4 2.48 9.05 -2.85
CA ALA A 4 2.52 7.68 -2.35
C ALA A 4 2.37 7.63 -0.83
N LYS A 5 2.99 8.55 -0.08
CA LYS A 5 2.87 8.60 1.38
C LYS A 5 1.42 8.87 1.82
N GLU A 6 0.71 9.75 1.12
CA GLU A 6 -0.70 10.03 1.40
C GLU A 6 -1.60 8.84 1.09
N VAL A 7 -1.35 8.12 -0.02
CA VAL A 7 -2.08 6.87 -0.34
C VAL A 7 -1.85 5.83 0.76
N TRP A 8 -0.58 5.60 1.12
CA TRP A 8 -0.20 4.67 2.20
C TRP A 8 -0.86 5.04 3.53
N PHE A 9 -0.85 6.32 3.89
CA PHE A 9 -1.47 6.78 5.12
C PHE A 9 -2.99 6.58 5.12
N MET A 10 -3.68 6.94 4.03
CA MET A 10 -5.14 6.73 3.92
C MET A 10 -5.53 5.25 4.00
N LEU A 11 -4.66 4.35 3.53
CA LEU A 11 -4.89 2.91 3.59
C LEU A 11 -4.58 2.30 4.96
N LEU A 12 -3.53 2.74 5.64
CA LEU A 12 -3.10 2.20 6.93
C LEU A 12 -3.86 2.79 8.12
N ASN A 13 -4.31 4.05 8.04
CA ASN A 13 -4.94 4.75 9.15
C ASN A 13 -6.24 4.08 9.64
N PRO A 14 -7.17 3.62 8.78
CA PRO A 14 -8.41 2.98 9.22
C PRO A 14 -8.20 1.67 9.99
N ILE A 15 -7.09 0.98 9.74
CA ILE A 15 -6.75 -0.32 10.35
C ILE A 15 -5.74 -0.18 11.51
N GLY A 16 -5.48 1.04 11.98
CA GLY A 16 -4.57 1.29 13.11
C GLY A 16 -3.09 1.05 12.80
N LEU A 17 -2.72 0.90 11.53
CA LEU A 17 -1.35 0.57 11.12
C LEU A 17 -0.56 1.81 10.64
N ALA A 18 -1.08 3.02 10.82
CA ALA A 18 -0.39 4.25 10.40
C ALA A 18 0.99 4.41 11.07
N ILE A 19 1.20 3.82 12.26
CA ILE A 19 2.51 3.78 12.92
C ILE A 19 3.59 3.05 12.10
N LEU A 20 3.16 2.16 11.20
CA LEU A 20 4.07 1.42 10.34
C LEU A 20 4.54 2.27 9.16
N MET A 21 4.07 3.49 8.93
CA MET A 21 4.48 4.30 7.78
C MET A 21 6.02 4.34 7.59
N PRO A 22 6.55 4.08 6.37
CA PRO A 22 7.98 4.11 6.14
C PRO A 22 8.55 5.52 6.39
N LEU A 23 9.68 5.56 7.10
CA LEU A 23 10.40 6.81 7.39
C LEU A 23 10.93 7.45 6.10
N ARG A 24 11.31 8.73 6.16
CA ARG A 24 11.49 9.59 4.97
C ARG A 24 12.39 9.01 3.88
N ASP A 25 13.38 8.18 4.24
CA ASP A 25 14.41 7.64 3.33
C ASP A 25 14.62 6.12 3.46
N GLU A 26 13.72 5.39 4.13
CA GLU A 26 13.87 3.93 4.26
C GLU A 26 13.47 3.23 2.94
N VAL A 27 14.32 2.32 2.45
CA VAL A 27 13.98 1.47 1.30
C VAL A 27 12.82 0.57 1.69
N LEU A 28 11.76 0.56 0.89
CA LEU A 28 10.51 -0.17 1.19
C LEU A 28 10.77 -1.65 1.55
N GLY A 29 11.68 -2.32 0.85
CA GLY A 29 12.03 -3.72 1.15
C GLY A 29 12.70 -3.90 2.51
N ALA A 30 13.60 -2.99 2.90
CA ALA A 30 14.26 -3.03 4.21
C ALA A 30 13.26 -2.75 5.34
N TRP A 31 12.40 -1.74 5.16
CA TRP A 31 11.29 -1.45 6.06
C TRP A 31 10.35 -2.66 6.23
N TRP A 32 9.95 -3.28 5.13
CA TRP A 32 9.04 -4.42 5.13
C TRP A 32 9.63 -5.58 5.93
N LEU A 33 10.88 -5.97 5.65
CA LEU A 33 11.57 -7.03 6.39
C LEU A 33 11.65 -6.72 7.89
N ARG A 34 11.87 -5.46 8.26
CA ARG A 34 11.92 -5.01 9.65
C ARG A 34 10.56 -5.16 10.35
N GLN A 35 9.48 -4.65 9.75
CA GLN A 35 8.13 -4.78 10.33
C GLN A 35 7.70 -6.25 10.42
N ARG A 36 8.00 -7.04 9.39
CA ARG A 36 7.66 -8.46 9.34
C ARG A 36 8.31 -9.28 10.45
N ARG A 37 9.50 -8.88 10.93
CA ARG A 37 10.18 -9.53 12.08
C ARG A 37 9.48 -9.26 13.40
N CYS A 38 8.80 -8.12 13.54
CA CYS A 38 8.03 -7.75 14.73
C CYS A 38 6.66 -8.44 14.81
N LEU A 39 6.21 -9.06 13.71
CA LEU A 39 4.93 -9.75 13.64
C LEU A 39 5.06 -11.24 13.94
N ASP A 40 4.04 -11.78 14.61
CA ASP A 40 3.85 -13.21 14.79
C ASP A 40 3.72 -13.92 13.45
N ARG A 41 4.15 -15.19 13.40
CA ARG A 41 4.15 -15.98 12.15
C ARG A 41 2.77 -16.00 11.48
N ALA A 42 1.69 -16.04 12.27
CA ALA A 42 0.31 -16.02 11.78
C ALA A 42 -0.07 -14.69 11.11
N ALA A 43 0.40 -13.56 11.63
CA ALA A 43 0.07 -12.23 11.10
C ALA A 43 0.90 -11.83 9.87
N ARG A 44 2.07 -12.47 9.66
CA ARG A 44 2.98 -12.14 8.54
C ARG A 44 2.33 -12.29 7.18
N GLN A 45 1.55 -13.34 6.95
CA GLN A 45 0.93 -13.58 5.64
C GLN A 45 -0.06 -12.47 5.27
N SER A 46 -0.98 -12.14 6.18
CA SER A 46 -1.95 -11.07 5.96
C SER A 46 -1.26 -9.72 5.78
N PHE A 47 -0.23 -9.45 6.59
CA PHE A 47 0.58 -8.24 6.43
C PHE A 47 1.27 -8.19 5.07
N ASP A 48 1.97 -9.25 4.66
CA ASP A 48 2.66 -9.33 3.37
C ASP A 48 1.68 -9.10 2.20
N SER A 49 0.47 -9.66 2.29
CA SER A 49 -0.59 -9.47 1.28
C SER A 49 -1.05 -8.01 1.19
N ILE A 50 -1.25 -7.33 2.33
CA ILE A 50 -1.64 -5.91 2.37
C ILE A 50 -0.54 -5.03 1.76
N ILE A 51 0.73 -5.29 2.10
CA ILE A 51 1.87 -4.53 1.56
C ILE A 51 1.99 -4.71 0.05
N LEU A 52 1.80 -5.93 -0.45
CA LEU A 52 1.81 -6.23 -1.88
C LEU A 52 0.69 -5.50 -2.61
N LEU A 53 -0.54 -5.53 -2.08
CA LEU A 53 -1.68 -4.83 -2.67
C LEU A 53 -1.38 -3.33 -2.78
N PHE A 54 -0.85 -2.70 -1.73
CA PHE A 54 -0.57 -1.26 -1.75
C PHE A 54 0.56 -0.89 -2.72
N ALA A 55 1.63 -1.69 -2.75
CA ALA A 55 2.72 -1.50 -3.71
C ALA A 55 2.22 -1.65 -5.15
N TRP A 56 1.37 -2.65 -5.39
CA TRP A 56 0.74 -2.91 -6.69
C TRP A 56 -0.16 -1.77 -7.14
N SER A 57 -1.05 -1.26 -6.29
CA SER A 57 -1.94 -0.15 -6.65
C SER A 57 -1.15 1.13 -6.98
N ILE A 58 -0.06 1.40 -6.27
CA ILE A 58 0.83 2.55 -6.58
C ILE A 58 1.55 2.34 -7.91
N TRP A 59 2.01 1.12 -8.19
CA TRP A 59 2.61 0.78 -9.47
C TRP A 59 1.63 0.98 -10.62
N LYS A 60 0.38 0.50 -10.49
CA LYS A 60 -0.66 0.70 -11.50
C LYS A 60 -0.98 2.16 -11.75
N GLU A 61 -1.15 2.96 -10.69
CA GLU A 61 -1.39 4.40 -10.84
C GLU A 61 -0.23 5.11 -11.57
N ARG A 62 1.02 4.74 -11.26
CA ARG A 62 2.18 5.29 -11.98
C ARG A 62 2.18 4.91 -13.45
N ASN A 63 1.86 3.66 -13.76
CA ASN A 63 1.75 3.21 -15.15
C ASN A 63 0.63 3.92 -15.90
N GLU A 64 -0.55 4.08 -15.31
CA GLU A 64 -1.65 4.79 -15.97
C GLU A 64 -1.29 6.28 -16.20
N ARG A 65 -0.57 6.91 -15.29
CA ARG A 65 -0.03 8.27 -15.50
C ARG A 65 0.96 8.33 -16.66
N THR A 66 1.89 7.39 -16.72
CA THR A 66 2.97 7.40 -17.72
C THR A 66 2.47 6.97 -19.11
N PHE A 67 1.66 5.92 -19.18
CA PHE A 67 1.25 5.30 -20.44
C PHE A 67 -0.10 5.76 -20.96
N GLN A 68 -1.02 6.21 -20.10
CA GLN A 68 -2.35 6.69 -20.51
C GLN A 68 -2.56 8.19 -20.25
N GLY A 69 -1.54 8.89 -19.72
CA GLY A 69 -1.64 10.32 -19.40
C GLY A 69 -2.70 10.65 -18.35
N THR A 70 -3.24 9.64 -17.65
CA THR A 70 -4.36 9.81 -16.72
C THR A 70 -3.82 9.86 -15.29
N SER A 71 -4.16 10.91 -14.55
CA SER A 71 -3.75 11.08 -13.15
C SER A 71 -4.95 11.04 -12.24
N ARG A 72 -4.87 10.25 -11.17
CA ARG A 72 -5.91 10.16 -10.15
C ARG A 72 -5.50 10.83 -8.86
N THR A 73 -6.50 11.34 -8.16
CA THR A 73 -6.34 11.85 -6.81
C THR A 73 -6.06 10.70 -5.84
N VAL A 74 -5.51 11.04 -4.68
CA VAL A 74 -5.20 10.06 -3.62
C VAL A 74 -6.47 9.29 -3.21
N ARG A 75 -7.62 9.97 -3.16
CA ARG A 75 -8.92 9.36 -2.84
C ARG A 75 -9.40 8.38 -3.91
N GLN A 76 -9.23 8.71 -5.18
CA GLN A 76 -9.57 7.79 -6.28
C GLN A 76 -8.69 6.54 -6.27
N VAL A 77 -7.40 6.68 -5.98
CA VAL A 77 -6.51 5.53 -5.80
C VAL A 77 -6.93 4.69 -4.60
N PHE A 78 -7.26 5.33 -3.47
CA PHE A 78 -7.78 4.64 -2.29
C PHE A 78 -9.02 3.80 -2.60
N ASN A 79 -10.03 4.37 -3.28
CA ASN A 79 -11.24 3.64 -3.65
C ASN A 79 -10.92 2.42 -4.52
N LYS A 80 -10.05 2.58 -5.53
CA LYS A 80 -9.60 1.46 -6.36
C LYS A 80 -8.88 0.37 -5.56
N VAL A 81 -8.07 0.74 -4.57
CA VAL A 81 -7.39 -0.23 -3.71
C VAL A 81 -8.42 -1.01 -2.87
N VAL A 82 -9.46 -0.35 -2.37
CA VAL A 82 -10.53 -1.01 -1.61
C VAL A 82 -11.33 -1.95 -2.51
N GLU A 83 -11.71 -1.53 -3.71
CA GLU A 83 -12.36 -2.38 -4.72
C GLU A 83 -11.51 -3.61 -5.02
N GLU A 84 -10.22 -3.41 -5.31
CA GLU A 84 -9.29 -4.50 -5.59
C GLU A 84 -9.06 -5.41 -4.37
N ALA A 85 -9.08 -4.88 -3.15
CA ALA A 85 -8.99 -5.69 -1.93
C ALA A 85 -10.20 -6.63 -1.80
N VAL A 86 -11.39 -6.15 -2.15
CA VAL A 86 -12.62 -6.96 -2.14
C VAL A 86 -12.52 -8.07 -3.17
N ASP A 87 -12.11 -7.74 -4.40
CA ASP A 87 -11.93 -8.73 -5.47
C ASP A 87 -10.85 -9.76 -5.11
N TRP A 88 -9.76 -9.32 -4.47
CA TRP A 88 -8.65 -10.16 -4.05
C TRP A 88 -9.05 -11.18 -2.97
N VAL A 89 -9.92 -10.78 -2.04
CA VAL A 89 -10.43 -11.68 -0.99
C VAL A 89 -11.44 -12.68 -1.56
N ALA A 90 -12.13 -12.33 -2.64
CA ALA A 90 -13.13 -13.18 -3.28
C ALA A 90 -12.55 -14.22 -4.27
N ALA A 91 -11.27 -14.10 -4.64
CA ALA A 91 -10.56 -14.97 -5.58
C ALA A 91 -9.87 -16.17 -4.89
#